data_AF-U4LRK7-F1
#
_entry.id   AF-U4LRK7-F1
#
_cell.length_a   1.000
_cell.length_b   1.000
_cell.length_c   1.000
_cell.angle_alpha   90.00
_cell.angle_beta   90.00
_cell.angle_gamma   90.00
#
_symmetry.space_group_name_H-M   'P 1'
#
loop_
_entity.id
_entity.type
_entity.pdbx_description
1 polymer ?
#
loop_
_entity_poly.entity_id
_entity_poly.type
_entity_poly.pdbx_seq_one_letter_code
_entity_poly.pdbx_strand_id
1 'polypeptide(L)'
;MGYRHLDRIQAGTHPYLPHDAYLKLLHLKPSADDIAFQNYDIILLDEAQDSDTCVSDIILRQQQRAGVIVVGDPYQRIYGFRGASNAPFNDVEYSPTITCHLTWNFRFGDNIAGAANILLKAMGEEFPLNGVRKDDAIYDLKSPSMWQRRKEKILGPPREHVVIFRKNTTLVRFGIKFHRFYSKYKMALKVKKNYQKETLFNNLRDGYRLFRGQRTRSTLLKDFESWYQLQKYVLSKAHDNTEQSYLELIFGLECEFEKHTFLNDLNNVAAHVVDNEDEENVILINTHQAKGREWDNVVLADGFIDISDRHHIMYNPYYQGEAGILEL
;
A
#
# COMPACT_ATOMS: atom_id res chain seq x y z
N MET A 1 -3.29 25.42 -26.61
CA MET A 1 -1.94 25.04 -26.15
C MET A 1 -1.58 23.56 -26.37
N GLY A 2 -2.53 22.63 -26.54
CA GLY A 2 -2.22 21.19 -26.69
C GLY A 2 -1.47 20.74 -27.95
N TYR A 3 -1.72 21.35 -29.11
CA TYR A 3 -1.14 20.89 -30.39
C TYR A 3 0.39 21.04 -30.50
N ARG A 4 0.98 22.10 -29.91
CA ARG A 4 2.45 22.31 -29.94
C ARG A 4 3.26 21.26 -29.18
N HIS A 5 2.64 20.56 -28.23
CA HIS A 5 3.33 19.50 -27.49
C HIS A 5 3.34 18.21 -28.31
N LEU A 6 2.23 17.85 -28.97
CA LEU A 6 2.14 16.67 -29.83
C LEU A 6 3.15 16.70 -30.98
N ASP A 7 3.29 17.82 -31.68
CA ASP A 7 4.25 17.94 -32.80
C ASP A 7 5.70 17.74 -32.33
N ARG A 8 6.05 18.30 -31.16
CA ARG A 8 7.38 18.13 -30.56
C ARG A 8 7.62 16.71 -30.04
N ILE A 9 6.58 16.04 -29.55
CA ILE A 9 6.64 14.64 -29.13
C ILE A 9 6.86 13.74 -30.34
N GLN A 10 6.09 13.92 -31.41
CA GLN A 10 6.23 13.17 -32.66
C GLN A 10 7.60 13.39 -33.31
N ALA A 11 8.16 14.60 -33.20
CA ALA A 11 9.50 14.92 -33.68
C ALA A 11 10.64 14.47 -32.75
N GLY A 12 10.35 13.87 -31.59
CA GLY A 12 11.37 13.43 -30.62
C GLY A 12 12.13 14.57 -29.91
N THR A 13 11.60 15.79 -29.91
CA THR A 13 12.26 17.01 -29.39
C THR A 13 11.58 17.57 -28.14
N HIS A 14 10.63 16.83 -27.56
CA HIS A 14 9.94 17.24 -26.35
C HIS A 14 10.78 16.89 -25.10
N PRO A 15 11.10 17.87 -24.22
CA PRO A 15 12.05 17.66 -23.13
C PRO A 15 11.55 16.74 -22.00
N TYR A 16 10.23 16.49 -21.93
CA TYR A 16 9.62 15.62 -20.92
C TYR A 16 8.40 14.90 -21.51
N LEU A 17 8.54 13.65 -21.92
CA LEU A 17 7.40 12.78 -22.22
C LEU A 17 7.24 11.80 -21.05
N PRO A 18 6.21 11.94 -20.20
CA PRO A 18 5.96 11.01 -19.10
C PRO A 18 5.73 9.59 -19.62
N HIS A 19 5.99 8.59 -18.77
CA HIS A 19 5.81 7.17 -19.08
C HIS A 19 4.42 6.87 -19.66
N ASP A 20 3.39 7.32 -18.94
CA ASP A 20 1.98 7.11 -19.28
C ASP A 20 1.61 7.77 -20.62
N ALA A 21 2.29 8.87 -20.98
CA ALA A 21 1.97 9.62 -22.20
C ALA A 21 2.41 8.86 -23.46
N TYR A 22 3.61 8.27 -23.49
CA TYR A 22 4.03 7.49 -24.66
C TYR A 22 3.33 6.13 -24.73
N LEU A 23 3.02 5.52 -23.60
CA LEU A 23 2.20 4.30 -23.57
C LEU A 23 0.81 4.59 -24.14
N LYS A 24 0.21 5.72 -23.78
CA LYS A 24 -1.05 6.13 -24.37
C LYS A 24 -0.94 6.41 -25.87
N LEU A 25 0.17 6.96 -26.35
CA LEU A 25 0.40 7.15 -27.79
C LEU A 25 0.54 5.81 -28.53
N LEU A 26 1.21 4.82 -27.93
CA LEU A 26 1.26 3.45 -28.46
C LEU A 26 -0.15 2.83 -28.50
N HIS A 27 -0.92 2.97 -27.42
CA HIS A 27 -2.31 2.51 -27.35
C HIS A 27 -3.19 3.09 -28.46
N LEU A 28 -3.07 4.38 -28.72
CA LEU A 28 -3.85 5.09 -29.74
C LEU A 28 -3.39 4.80 -31.19
N LYS A 29 -2.26 4.12 -31.38
CA LYS A 29 -1.72 3.79 -32.70
C LYS A 29 -1.53 2.27 -32.87
N PRO A 30 -2.62 1.50 -33.06
CA PRO A 30 -2.54 0.05 -33.27
C PRO A 30 -1.60 -0.42 -34.38
N SER A 31 -1.36 0.40 -35.41
CA SER A 31 -0.39 0.08 -36.47
C SER A 31 1.08 0.07 -36.02
N ALA A 32 1.38 0.62 -34.83
CA ALA A 32 2.69 0.52 -34.23
C ALA A 32 2.95 -0.85 -33.59
N ASP A 33 1.91 -1.66 -33.38
CA ASP A 33 2.05 -3.00 -32.78
C ASP A 33 2.93 -3.91 -33.62
N ASP A 34 2.76 -3.87 -34.94
CA ASP A 34 3.55 -4.69 -35.85
C ASP A 34 5.04 -4.34 -35.68
N ILE A 35 5.38 -3.08 -35.44
CA ILE A 35 6.77 -2.68 -35.21
C ILE A 35 7.23 -3.11 -33.80
N ALA A 36 6.39 -2.87 -32.80
CA ALA A 36 6.73 -3.07 -31.39
C ALA A 36 6.80 -4.55 -30.98
N PHE A 37 5.96 -5.40 -31.58
CA PHE A 37 5.75 -6.77 -31.14
C PHE A 37 6.11 -7.86 -32.17
N GLN A 38 6.42 -7.53 -33.45
CA GLN A 38 6.70 -8.53 -34.50
C GLN A 38 7.78 -9.57 -34.18
N ASN A 39 8.74 -9.24 -33.31
CA ASN A 39 9.88 -10.12 -33.01
C ASN A 39 9.66 -10.97 -31.75
N TYR A 40 8.44 -10.99 -31.19
CA TYR A 40 8.12 -11.74 -29.99
C TYR A 40 7.08 -12.80 -30.27
N ASP A 41 7.47 -14.07 -30.10
CA ASP A 41 6.54 -15.20 -30.17
C ASP A 41 5.71 -15.33 -28.89
N ILE A 42 6.24 -14.83 -27.77
CA ILE A 42 5.61 -14.92 -26.44
C ILE A 42 5.76 -13.58 -25.70
N ILE A 43 4.68 -13.11 -25.09
CA ILE A 43 4.63 -11.91 -24.26
C ILE A 43 4.14 -12.31 -22.85
N LEU A 44 4.91 -11.96 -21.82
CA LEU A 44 4.57 -12.22 -20.42
C LEU A 44 4.16 -10.92 -19.73
N LEU A 45 2.97 -10.91 -19.12
CA LEU A 45 2.51 -9.85 -18.24
C LEU A 45 2.48 -10.38 -16.81
N ASP A 46 3.51 -10.05 -16.04
CA ASP A 46 3.59 -10.36 -14.60
C ASP A 46 2.97 -9.25 -13.76
N GLU A 47 2.53 -9.58 -12.54
CA GLU A 47 1.79 -8.68 -11.63
C GLU A 47 0.64 -7.94 -12.35
N ALA A 48 -0.12 -8.66 -13.19
CA ALA A 48 -1.10 -8.07 -14.08
C ALA A 48 -2.18 -7.21 -13.36
N GLN A 49 -2.51 -7.55 -12.10
CA GLN A 49 -3.41 -6.78 -11.24
C GLN A 49 -2.94 -5.36 -10.93
N ASP A 50 -1.64 -5.10 -11.06
CA ASP A 50 -1.04 -3.79 -10.82
C ASP A 50 -0.92 -2.96 -12.12
N SER A 51 -1.31 -3.52 -13.26
CA SER A 51 -1.32 -2.83 -14.56
C SER A 51 -2.57 -1.96 -14.71
N ASP A 52 -2.36 -0.79 -15.32
CA ASP A 52 -3.48 0.06 -15.74
C ASP A 52 -4.16 -0.50 -17.00
N THR A 53 -5.36 0.01 -17.30
CA THR A 53 -6.15 -0.43 -18.46
C THR A 53 -5.47 -0.17 -19.80
N CYS A 54 -4.64 0.87 -19.90
CA CYS A 54 -3.94 1.22 -21.13
C CYS A 54 -2.86 0.19 -21.46
N VAL A 55 -2.04 -0.18 -20.48
CA VAL A 55 -1.00 -1.21 -20.63
C VAL A 55 -1.63 -2.57 -20.85
N SER A 56 -2.67 -2.90 -20.07
CA SER A 56 -3.39 -4.17 -20.20
C SER A 56 -3.91 -4.37 -21.62
N ASP A 57 -4.62 -3.39 -22.19
CA ASP A 57 -5.16 -3.50 -23.55
C ASP A 57 -4.04 -3.60 -24.61
N ILE A 58 -2.95 -2.83 -24.49
CA ILE A 58 -1.80 -2.93 -25.40
C ILE A 58 -1.28 -4.36 -25.48
N ILE A 59 -1.13 -5.03 -24.33
CA ILE A 59 -0.57 -6.38 -24.25
C ILE A 59 -1.58 -7.44 -24.68
N LEU A 60 -2.80 -7.41 -24.13
CA LEU A 60 -3.80 -8.45 -24.34
C LEU A 60 -4.29 -8.52 -25.79
N ARG A 61 -4.34 -7.38 -26.51
CA ARG A 61 -4.73 -7.38 -27.93
C ARG A 61 -3.67 -7.99 -28.86
N GLN A 62 -2.48 -8.36 -28.35
CA GLN A 62 -1.47 -9.08 -29.12
C GLN A 62 -1.72 -10.60 -29.20
N GLN A 63 -2.77 -11.11 -28.55
CA GLN A 63 -3.14 -12.54 -28.58
C GLN A 63 -3.32 -13.13 -29.99
N GLN A 64 -3.57 -12.29 -31.01
CA GLN A 64 -3.69 -12.71 -32.41
C GLN A 64 -2.32 -12.90 -33.12
N ARG A 65 -1.22 -12.50 -32.48
CA ARG A 65 0.13 -12.45 -33.06
C ARG A 65 1.16 -13.24 -32.27
N ALA A 66 1.03 -13.27 -30.95
CA ALA A 66 1.96 -13.93 -30.03
C ALA A 66 1.19 -14.70 -28.95
N GLY A 67 1.85 -15.69 -28.33
CA GLY A 67 1.37 -16.30 -27.11
C GLY A 67 1.42 -15.29 -25.97
N VAL A 68 0.28 -14.96 -25.37
CA VAL A 68 0.22 -14.03 -24.23
C VAL A 68 0.03 -14.84 -22.95
N ILE A 69 0.93 -14.66 -21.98
CA ILE A 69 0.85 -15.28 -20.66
C ILE A 69 0.61 -14.17 -19.64
N VAL A 70 -0.54 -14.23 -18.97
CA VAL A 70 -0.90 -13.29 -17.90
C VAL A 70 -0.71 -14.00 -16.56
N VAL A 71 0.09 -13.40 -15.69
CA VAL A 71 0.36 -13.92 -14.35
C VAL A 71 0.01 -12.83 -13.33
N GLY A 72 -0.70 -13.24 -12.28
CA GLY A 72 -1.03 -12.35 -11.19
C GLY A 72 -2.15 -12.87 -10.31
N ASP A 73 -2.60 -12.02 -9.40
CA ASP A 73 -3.64 -12.32 -8.43
C ASP A 73 -4.59 -11.11 -8.31
N PRO A 74 -5.87 -11.22 -8.75
CA PRO A 74 -6.83 -10.14 -8.71
C PRO A 74 -7.16 -9.66 -7.28
N TYR A 75 -6.92 -10.49 -6.26
CA TYR A 75 -7.11 -10.16 -4.84
C TYR A 75 -5.93 -9.40 -4.23
N GLN A 76 -4.79 -9.31 -4.93
CA GLN A 76 -3.61 -8.54 -4.50
C GLN A 76 -3.53 -7.13 -5.12
N ARG A 77 -4.62 -6.66 -5.73
CA ARG A 77 -4.72 -5.30 -6.28
C ARG A 77 -4.80 -4.27 -5.15
N ILE A 78 -3.68 -3.59 -4.90
CA ILE A 78 -3.59 -2.53 -3.87
C ILE A 78 -3.13 -1.17 -4.42
N TYR A 79 -3.00 -1.04 -5.74
CA TYR A 79 -2.56 0.19 -6.42
C TYR A 79 -3.67 0.85 -7.26
N GLY A 80 -4.95 0.67 -6.89
CA GLY A 80 -6.08 1.26 -7.62
C GLY A 80 -5.99 2.79 -7.79
N PHE A 81 -5.36 3.47 -6.85
CA PHE A 81 -5.07 4.91 -6.93
C PHE A 81 -4.16 5.33 -8.10
N ARG A 82 -3.45 4.38 -8.70
CA ARG A 82 -2.62 4.57 -9.90
C ARG A 82 -3.33 4.16 -11.19
N GLY A 83 -4.61 3.79 -11.11
CA GLY A 83 -5.37 3.28 -12.25
C GLY A 83 -5.23 1.77 -12.49
N ALA A 84 -4.58 1.04 -11.56
CA ALA A 84 -4.49 -0.42 -11.63
C ALA A 84 -5.89 -1.05 -11.61
N SER A 85 -6.11 -2.05 -12.47
CA SER A 85 -7.42 -2.66 -12.68
C SER A 85 -7.32 -4.17 -12.80
N ASN A 86 -8.44 -4.87 -12.54
CA ASN A 86 -8.51 -6.32 -12.75
C ASN A 86 -8.89 -6.67 -14.21
N ALA A 87 -8.81 -5.71 -15.15
CA ALA A 87 -9.14 -5.92 -16.55
C ALA A 87 -8.40 -7.11 -17.19
N PRO A 88 -7.11 -7.40 -16.87
CA PRO A 88 -6.43 -8.58 -17.38
C PRO A 88 -7.04 -9.93 -16.98
N PHE A 89 -7.91 -9.97 -15.97
CA PHE A 89 -8.59 -11.17 -15.48
C PHE A 89 -10.08 -11.21 -15.87
N ASN A 90 -10.50 -10.37 -16.82
CA ASN A 90 -11.86 -10.40 -17.36
C ASN A 90 -11.96 -11.42 -18.50
N ASP A 91 -12.29 -12.66 -18.16
CA ASP A 91 -12.41 -13.76 -19.13
C ASP A 91 -13.50 -13.54 -20.21
N VAL A 92 -14.44 -12.61 -19.99
CA VAL A 92 -15.45 -12.24 -21.00
C VAL A 92 -14.83 -11.36 -22.09
N GLU A 93 -14.00 -10.41 -21.70
CA GLU A 93 -13.33 -9.47 -22.61
C GLU A 93 -12.07 -10.11 -23.24
N TYR A 94 -11.35 -10.91 -22.45
CA TYR A 94 -10.10 -11.57 -22.82
C TYR A 94 -10.18 -13.06 -22.51
N SER A 95 -10.87 -13.82 -23.37
CA SER A 95 -11.08 -15.25 -23.16
C SER A 95 -9.76 -16.04 -23.21
N PRO A 96 -9.33 -16.66 -22.09
CA PRO A 96 -8.08 -17.40 -22.05
C PRO A 96 -8.22 -18.74 -22.78
N THR A 97 -7.13 -19.20 -23.42
CA THR A 97 -7.08 -20.58 -23.95
C THR A 97 -6.96 -21.62 -22.83
N ILE A 98 -6.21 -21.27 -21.77
CA ILE A 98 -5.98 -22.10 -20.58
C ILE A 98 -5.90 -21.18 -19.36
N THR A 99 -6.59 -21.54 -18.29
CA THR A 99 -6.47 -20.92 -16.97
C THR A 99 -5.88 -21.94 -15.99
N CYS A 100 -4.85 -21.53 -15.25
CA CYS A 100 -4.17 -22.37 -14.26
C CYS A 100 -4.22 -21.68 -12.88
N HIS A 101 -4.70 -22.38 -11.86
CA HIS A 101 -4.75 -21.88 -10.49
C HIS A 101 -3.58 -22.42 -9.66
N LEU A 102 -2.70 -21.52 -9.22
CA LEU A 102 -1.55 -21.86 -8.36
C LEU A 102 -1.94 -21.75 -6.89
N THR A 103 -2.61 -22.77 -6.36
CA THR A 103 -3.18 -22.73 -5.00
C THR A 103 -2.20 -23.15 -3.90
N TRP A 104 -0.99 -23.61 -4.22
CA TRP A 104 0.00 -24.04 -3.24
C TRP A 104 0.95 -22.89 -2.88
N ASN A 105 1.00 -22.53 -1.60
CA ASN A 105 1.82 -21.46 -1.08
C ASN A 105 3.05 -22.00 -0.34
N PHE A 106 4.24 -21.57 -0.78
CA PHE A 106 5.53 -21.99 -0.20
C PHE A 106 6.06 -21.01 0.87
N ARG A 107 5.38 -19.90 1.10
CA ARG A 107 5.74 -18.84 2.06
C ARG A 107 5.17 -19.08 3.45
N PHE A 108 4.04 -19.79 3.56
CA PHE A 108 3.37 -20.04 4.84
C PHE A 108 2.71 -21.43 4.90
N GLY A 109 2.13 -21.75 6.07
CA GLY A 109 1.47 -23.01 6.37
C GLY A 109 -0.04 -22.91 6.38
N ASP A 110 -0.69 -23.99 6.79
CA ASP A 110 -2.15 -24.10 6.71
C ASP A 110 -2.90 -23.17 7.67
N ASN A 111 -2.26 -22.69 8.76
CA ASN A 111 -2.92 -21.76 9.66
C ASN A 111 -3.13 -20.39 8.99
N ILE A 112 -2.11 -19.88 8.30
CA ILE A 112 -2.20 -18.65 7.52
C ILE A 112 -3.09 -18.84 6.30
N ALA A 113 -2.98 -19.98 5.59
CA ALA A 113 -3.85 -20.31 4.47
C ALA A 113 -5.34 -20.32 4.90
N GLY A 114 -5.65 -20.92 6.06
CA GLY A 114 -7.00 -20.98 6.60
C GLY A 114 -7.60 -19.59 6.86
N ALA A 115 -6.81 -18.68 7.47
CA ALA A 115 -7.26 -17.30 7.68
C ALA A 115 -7.46 -16.53 6.36
N ALA A 116 -6.55 -16.68 5.40
CA ALA A 116 -6.68 -16.07 4.08
C ALA A 116 -7.90 -16.61 3.33
N ASN A 117 -8.15 -17.92 3.37
CA ASN A 117 -9.29 -18.57 2.71
C ASN A 117 -10.65 -18.11 3.26
N ILE A 118 -10.74 -17.72 4.54
CA ILE A 118 -11.97 -17.11 5.07
C ILE A 118 -12.28 -15.80 4.34
N LEU A 119 -11.27 -14.96 4.12
CA LEU A 119 -11.40 -13.70 3.40
C LEU A 119 -11.67 -13.92 1.91
N LEU A 120 -10.87 -14.77 1.26
CA LEU A 120 -10.99 -15.09 -0.16
C LEU A 120 -12.37 -15.67 -0.49
N LYS A 121 -12.87 -16.61 0.32
CA LYS A 121 -14.20 -17.18 0.15
C LYS A 121 -15.31 -16.15 0.30
N ALA A 122 -15.16 -15.19 1.22
CA ALA A 122 -16.12 -14.09 1.34
C ALA A 122 -16.08 -13.17 0.11
N MET A 123 -14.93 -13.08 -0.58
CA MET A 123 -14.73 -12.37 -1.84
C MET A 123 -15.08 -13.21 -3.09
N GLY A 124 -15.72 -14.37 -2.92
CA GLY A 124 -16.19 -15.21 -4.02
C GLY A 124 -15.15 -16.15 -4.63
N GLU A 125 -13.96 -16.29 -4.05
CA GLU A 125 -12.96 -17.25 -4.51
C GLU A 125 -13.43 -18.70 -4.25
N GLU A 126 -13.31 -19.55 -5.27
CA GLU A 126 -13.69 -20.95 -5.23
C GLU A 126 -12.49 -21.87 -4.97
N PHE A 127 -11.28 -21.43 -5.32
CA PHE A 127 -10.04 -22.20 -5.21
C PHE A 127 -9.26 -21.84 -3.93
N PRO A 128 -9.31 -22.67 -2.88
CA PRO A 128 -8.64 -22.37 -1.63
C PRO A 128 -7.11 -22.51 -1.75
N LEU A 129 -6.41 -21.64 -1.02
CA LEU A 129 -4.97 -21.74 -0.80
C LEU A 129 -4.61 -22.92 0.10
N ASN A 130 -3.46 -23.54 -0.15
CA ASN A 130 -2.87 -24.63 0.61
C ASN A 130 -1.48 -24.22 1.08
N GLY A 131 -1.20 -24.32 2.38
CA GLY A 131 0.11 -23.97 2.92
C GLY A 131 1.06 -25.17 2.92
N VAL A 132 2.32 -24.94 2.55
CA VAL A 132 3.33 -26.03 2.55
C VAL A 132 4.15 -26.06 3.85
N ARG A 133 4.28 -24.92 4.55
CA ARG A 133 5.08 -24.85 5.78
C ARG A 133 4.34 -25.52 6.94
N LYS A 134 5.07 -26.27 7.77
CA LYS A 134 4.49 -26.96 8.95
C LYS A 134 4.43 -26.08 10.20
N ASP A 135 5.32 -25.09 10.27
CA ASP A 135 5.55 -24.27 11.46
C ASP A 135 5.04 -22.84 11.24
N ASP A 136 3.72 -22.67 11.14
CA ASP A 136 3.08 -21.36 11.17
C ASP A 136 2.01 -21.30 12.28
N ALA A 137 1.73 -20.11 12.78
CA ALA A 137 0.74 -19.94 13.84
C ALA A 137 0.13 -18.53 13.79
N ILE A 138 -1.16 -18.46 14.07
CA ILE A 138 -1.88 -17.19 14.25
C ILE A 138 -2.27 -17.07 15.71
N TYR A 139 -1.97 -15.92 16.30
CA TYR A 139 -2.32 -15.60 17.68
C TYR A 139 -3.26 -14.40 17.70
N ASP A 140 -4.44 -14.57 18.30
CA ASP A 140 -5.29 -13.43 18.60
C ASP A 140 -4.73 -12.69 19.83
N LEU A 141 -4.08 -11.58 19.55
CA LEU A 141 -3.55 -10.71 20.59
C LEU A 141 -4.63 -10.09 21.46
N LYS A 142 -5.93 -10.13 21.09
CA LYS A 142 -7.09 -9.61 21.85
C LYS A 142 -7.68 -10.63 22.85
N SER A 143 -7.25 -11.90 22.80
CA SER A 143 -7.81 -12.95 23.64
C SER A 143 -7.50 -12.76 25.16
N PRO A 144 -8.52 -12.82 26.06
CA PRO A 144 -8.38 -12.51 27.49
C PRO A 144 -7.31 -13.34 28.23
N SER A 145 -7.03 -14.55 27.78
CA SER A 145 -6.03 -15.45 28.37
C SER A 145 -4.59 -14.94 28.22
N MET A 146 -4.31 -14.10 27.21
CA MET A 146 -3.03 -13.40 27.07
C MET A 146 -3.02 -12.02 27.73
N TRP A 147 -4.15 -11.28 27.71
CA TRP A 147 -4.24 -9.94 28.31
C TRP A 147 -4.14 -9.92 29.83
N GLN A 148 -4.58 -10.98 30.52
CA GLN A 148 -4.51 -11.01 31.98
C GLN A 148 -3.06 -10.97 32.53
N ARG A 149 -2.02 -11.26 31.71
CA ARG A 149 -0.61 -11.09 32.12
C ARG A 149 0.04 -9.75 31.73
N ARG A 150 -0.62 -8.86 30.98
CA ARG A 150 -0.02 -7.62 30.45
C ARG A 150 -0.99 -6.44 30.49
N LYS A 151 -1.32 -5.94 31.68
CA LYS A 151 -2.27 -4.83 31.85
C LYS A 151 -1.80 -3.46 31.31
N GLU A 152 -0.54 -3.26 30.96
CA GLU A 152 -0.03 -1.92 30.58
C GLU A 152 1.04 -1.92 29.48
N LYS A 153 1.35 -3.07 28.86
CA LYS A 153 2.38 -3.16 27.83
C LYS A 153 1.71 -3.25 26.45
N ILE A 154 1.82 -2.17 25.65
CA ILE A 154 1.82 -2.28 24.18
C ILE A 154 2.65 -3.51 23.83
N LEU A 155 2.15 -4.43 22.98
CA LEU A 155 2.88 -5.56 22.39
C LEU A 155 4.29 -5.76 22.99
N GLY A 156 4.41 -6.70 23.94
CA GLY A 156 5.59 -6.86 24.81
C GLY A 156 6.94 -6.77 24.08
N PRO A 157 8.05 -6.52 24.81
CA PRO A 157 9.33 -6.20 24.22
C PRO A 157 9.75 -7.19 23.11
N PRO A 158 10.25 -6.72 21.95
CA PRO A 158 10.33 -7.50 20.72
C PRO A 158 11.30 -8.68 20.80
N ARG A 159 10.87 -9.84 20.31
CA ARG A 159 11.67 -10.53 19.29
C ARG A 159 11.63 -9.67 18.01
N GLU A 160 12.63 -9.76 17.15
CA GLU A 160 12.62 -9.11 15.82
C GLU A 160 11.29 -9.41 15.10
N HIS A 161 10.43 -8.39 14.97
CA HIS A 161 9.12 -8.52 14.37
C HIS A 161 8.73 -7.29 13.56
N VAL A 162 7.79 -7.50 12.65
CA VAL A 162 7.26 -6.48 11.77
C VAL A 162 5.84 -6.16 12.16
N VAL A 163 5.51 -4.87 12.23
CA VAL A 163 4.14 -4.40 12.44
C VAL A 163 3.65 -3.76 11.15
N ILE A 164 2.61 -4.35 10.55
CA ILE A 164 2.00 -3.86 9.31
C ILE A 164 0.84 -2.93 9.65
N PHE A 165 0.78 -1.78 9.00
CA PHE A 165 -0.24 -0.75 9.20
C PHE A 165 -1.01 -0.46 7.92
N ARG A 166 -2.34 -0.26 8.05
CA ARG A 166 -3.18 0.21 6.95
C ARG A 166 -2.93 1.68 6.58
N LYS A 167 -2.57 2.53 7.56
CA LYS A 167 -2.38 3.98 7.36
C LYS A 167 -1.03 4.44 7.88
N ASN A 168 -0.40 5.37 7.19
CA ASN A 168 0.86 5.97 7.64
C ASN A 168 0.69 6.75 8.96
N THR A 169 -0.49 7.34 9.18
CA THR A 169 -0.82 8.01 10.45
C THR A 169 -0.75 7.06 11.63
N THR A 170 -1.39 5.89 11.56
CA THR A 170 -1.40 4.95 12.68
C THR A 170 -0.02 4.35 12.91
N LEU A 171 0.76 4.13 11.85
CA LEU A 171 2.17 3.75 11.91
C LEU A 171 3.00 4.74 12.72
N VAL A 172 2.96 6.03 12.38
CA VAL A 172 3.72 7.07 13.10
C VAL A 172 3.24 7.22 14.54
N ARG A 173 1.92 7.19 14.79
CA ARG A 173 1.37 7.22 16.16
C ARG A 173 1.84 6.04 17.00
N PHE A 174 1.89 4.85 16.40
CA PHE A 174 2.41 3.67 17.07
C PHE A 174 3.90 3.84 17.38
N GLY A 175 4.72 4.33 16.46
CA GLY A 175 6.14 4.60 16.70
C GLY A 175 6.37 5.53 17.90
N ILE A 176 5.60 6.62 17.98
CA ILE A 176 5.64 7.57 19.12
C ILE A 176 5.29 6.88 20.43
N LYS A 177 4.19 6.12 20.45
CA LYS A 177 3.76 5.40 21.66
C LYS A 177 4.77 4.30 22.03
N PHE A 178 5.22 3.51 21.06
CA PHE A 178 6.17 2.43 21.27
C PHE A 178 7.45 2.93 21.92
N HIS A 179 8.04 4.01 21.42
CA HIS A 179 9.27 4.56 21.98
C HIS A 179 9.10 5.00 23.45
N ARG A 180 7.93 5.51 23.84
CA ARG A 180 7.64 5.88 25.24
C ARG A 180 7.69 4.69 26.20
N PHE A 181 7.32 3.49 25.76
CA PHE A 181 7.35 2.28 26.59
C PHE A 181 8.63 1.45 26.39
N TYR A 182 9.27 1.58 25.23
CA TYR A 182 10.37 0.73 24.77
C TYR A 182 11.54 1.57 24.23
N SER A 183 11.98 2.56 25.02
CA SER A 183 12.99 3.55 24.60
C SER A 183 14.36 2.96 24.24
N LYS A 184 14.66 1.73 24.69
CA LYS A 184 15.93 1.03 24.40
C LYS A 184 15.97 0.37 23.01
N TYR A 185 14.82 0.24 22.34
CA TYR A 185 14.71 -0.49 21.08
C TYR A 185 14.77 0.46 19.89
N LYS A 186 15.55 0.07 18.88
CA LYS A 186 15.62 0.73 17.58
C LYS A 186 14.46 0.26 16.70
N MET A 187 13.98 1.15 15.83
CA MET A 187 12.90 0.84 14.91
C MET A 187 13.16 1.39 13.51
N ALA A 188 12.63 0.72 12.49
CA ALA A 188 12.60 1.24 11.12
C ALA A 188 11.19 1.73 10.77
N LEU A 189 11.07 2.89 10.10
CA LEU A 189 9.80 3.45 9.63
C LEU A 189 9.73 3.39 8.10
N LYS A 190 8.95 2.46 7.56
CA LYS A 190 8.78 2.25 6.10
C LYS A 190 7.45 2.86 5.64
N VAL A 191 7.38 4.20 5.65
CA VAL A 191 6.16 4.96 5.28
C VAL A 191 5.99 5.20 3.77
N LYS A 192 7.07 5.15 2.98
CA LYS A 192 7.07 5.29 1.50
C LYS A 192 8.37 4.75 0.89
N LYS A 193 8.39 4.39 -0.40
CA LYS A 193 9.59 3.83 -1.08
C LYS A 193 10.82 4.75 -0.98
N ASN A 194 10.65 6.03 -1.31
CA ASN A 194 11.72 7.04 -1.24
C ASN A 194 11.75 7.74 0.13
N TYR A 195 11.73 6.95 1.19
CA TYR A 195 11.73 7.44 2.55
C TYR A 195 13.00 8.26 2.83
N GLN A 196 12.80 9.45 3.40
CA GLN A 196 13.87 10.25 3.97
C GLN A 196 13.43 10.62 5.38
N LYS A 197 14.13 10.06 6.36
CA LYS A 197 13.91 10.27 7.78
C LYS A 197 13.77 11.75 8.11
N GLU A 198 14.74 12.57 7.71
CA GLU A 198 14.74 13.98 8.08
C GLU A 198 13.61 14.78 7.43
N THR A 199 13.27 14.45 6.18
CA THR A 199 12.12 15.05 5.52
C THR A 199 10.82 14.74 6.27
N LEU A 200 10.62 13.50 6.72
CA LEU A 200 9.45 13.13 7.52
C LEU A 200 9.41 13.93 8.83
N PHE A 201 10.47 13.83 9.65
CA PHE A 201 10.46 14.44 10.99
C PHE A 201 10.39 15.96 10.94
N ASN A 202 11.01 16.61 9.94
CA ASN A 202 10.90 18.06 9.75
C ASN A 202 9.47 18.48 9.36
N ASN A 203 8.82 17.74 8.45
CA ASN A 203 7.43 18.00 8.09
C ASN A 203 6.49 17.82 9.30
N LEU A 204 6.72 16.82 10.15
CA LEU A 204 5.94 16.61 11.38
C LEU A 204 6.15 17.75 12.40
N ARG A 205 7.39 18.22 12.58
CA ARG A 205 7.70 19.39 13.43
C ARG A 205 7.01 20.65 12.92
N ASP A 206 7.01 20.87 11.62
CA ASP A 206 6.35 22.02 11.02
C ASP A 206 4.82 21.91 11.05
N GLY A 207 4.28 20.70 10.93
CA GLY A 207 2.85 20.44 11.19
C GLY A 207 2.45 20.85 12.60
N TYR A 208 3.23 20.47 13.61
CA TYR A 208 3.02 20.91 14.99
C TYR A 208 3.14 22.44 15.15
N ARG A 209 4.13 23.08 14.50
CA ARG A 209 4.26 24.55 14.51
C ARG A 209 3.01 25.22 13.96
N LEU A 210 2.53 24.78 12.80
CA LEU A 210 1.31 25.29 12.18
C LEU A 210 0.10 25.12 13.11
N PHE A 211 -0.04 23.94 13.73
CA PHE A 211 -1.09 23.65 14.71
C PHE A 211 -1.05 24.62 15.91
N ARG A 212 0.16 24.99 16.37
CA ARG A 212 0.36 25.98 17.45
C ARG A 212 0.29 27.44 16.98
N GLY A 213 -0.10 27.71 15.73
CA GLY A 213 -0.18 29.07 15.17
C GLY A 213 1.19 29.71 14.89
N GLN A 214 2.24 28.90 14.76
CA GLN A 214 3.60 29.35 14.46
C GLN A 214 3.92 29.21 12.97
N ARG A 215 4.84 30.03 12.48
CA ARG A 215 5.31 29.95 11.08
C ARG A 215 6.05 28.64 10.80
N THR A 216 5.75 28.03 9.67
CA THR A 216 6.39 26.81 9.15
C THR A 216 7.65 27.14 8.36
N ARG A 217 8.53 26.15 8.16
CA ARG A 217 9.73 26.29 7.32
C ARG A 217 9.69 25.38 6.08
N SER A 218 8.87 24.34 6.10
CA SER A 218 8.76 23.35 5.03
C SER A 218 8.09 23.94 3.79
N THR A 219 8.57 23.53 2.63
CA THR A 219 7.94 23.82 1.35
C THR A 219 6.55 23.21 1.22
N LEU A 220 6.29 22.11 1.94
CA LEU A 220 5.02 21.39 1.96
C LEU A 220 3.89 22.22 2.60
N LEU A 221 4.20 22.94 3.68
CA LEU A 221 3.21 23.68 4.47
C LEU A 221 3.24 25.18 4.23
N LYS A 222 4.03 25.66 3.27
CA LYS A 222 4.24 27.11 3.03
C LYS A 222 2.97 27.83 2.59
N ASP A 223 2.07 27.11 1.91
CA ASP A 223 0.85 27.67 1.32
C ASP A 223 -0.32 27.71 2.34
N PHE A 224 -0.10 27.29 3.58
CA PHE A 224 -1.11 27.28 4.65
C PHE A 224 -0.72 28.26 5.76
N GLU A 225 -1.52 29.30 5.95
CA GLU A 225 -1.31 30.34 6.97
C GLU A 225 -1.81 29.89 8.35
N SER A 226 -2.74 28.93 8.39
CA SER A 226 -3.33 28.42 9.63
C SER A 226 -3.66 26.94 9.53
N TRP A 227 -3.77 26.29 10.69
CA TRP A 227 -4.24 24.90 10.78
C TRP A 227 -5.61 24.69 10.13
N TYR A 228 -6.52 25.64 10.28
CA TYR A 228 -7.86 25.58 9.68
C TYR A 228 -7.81 25.51 8.14
N GLN A 229 -6.92 26.27 7.51
CA GLN A 229 -6.73 26.21 6.05
C GLN A 229 -6.24 24.83 5.61
N LEU A 230 -5.28 24.24 6.34
CA LEU A 230 -4.80 22.88 6.08
C LEU A 230 -5.92 21.85 6.23
N GLN A 231 -6.67 21.91 7.33
CA GLN A 231 -7.80 21.02 7.60
C GLN A 231 -8.83 21.08 6.46
N LYS A 232 -9.22 22.29 6.04
CA LYS A 232 -10.17 22.47 4.94
C LYS A 232 -9.67 21.86 3.64
N TYR A 233 -8.39 22.05 3.33
CA TYR A 233 -7.77 21.50 2.12
C TYR A 233 -7.76 19.97 2.13
N VAL A 234 -7.29 19.36 3.22
CA VAL A 234 -7.23 17.90 3.35
C VAL A 234 -8.63 17.29 3.28
N LEU A 235 -9.61 17.87 3.97
CA LEU A 235 -11.00 17.39 3.94
C LEU A 235 -11.63 17.56 2.55
N SER A 236 -11.30 18.62 1.80
CA SER A 236 -11.78 18.77 0.42
C SER A 236 -11.17 17.77 -0.56
N LYS A 237 -10.04 17.16 -0.19
CA LYS A 237 -9.29 16.19 -0.99
C LYS A 237 -9.49 14.74 -0.57
N ALA A 238 -10.22 14.48 0.52
CA ALA A 238 -10.43 13.15 1.07
C ALA A 238 -11.18 12.17 0.13
N HIS A 239 -11.76 12.66 -0.97
CA HIS A 239 -12.41 11.85 -1.99
C HIS A 239 -11.53 11.53 -3.21
N ASP A 240 -10.36 12.18 -3.34
CA ASP A 240 -9.37 11.78 -4.33
C ASP A 240 -8.68 10.54 -3.76
N ASN A 241 -8.94 9.36 -4.33
CA ASN A 241 -8.46 8.03 -3.90
C ASN A 241 -6.92 7.86 -3.97
N THR A 242 -6.14 8.93 -3.83
CA THR A 242 -4.68 8.97 -3.94
C THR A 242 -3.97 8.39 -2.71
N GLU A 243 -2.72 7.95 -2.90
CA GLU A 243 -1.82 7.55 -1.80
C GLU A 243 -1.81 8.63 -0.70
N GLN A 244 -1.91 8.21 0.58
CA GLN A 244 -2.02 9.13 1.71
C GLN A 244 -0.90 10.19 1.66
N SER A 245 -1.28 11.43 1.40
CA SER A 245 -0.33 12.52 1.27
C SER A 245 0.34 12.84 2.62
N TYR A 246 1.50 13.49 2.60
CA TYR A 246 2.10 13.99 3.85
C TYR A 246 1.18 14.97 4.59
N LEU A 247 0.30 15.69 3.88
CA LEU A 247 -0.66 16.59 4.49
C LEU A 247 -1.72 15.82 5.29
N GLU A 248 -2.24 14.72 4.75
CA GLU A 248 -3.15 13.82 5.48
C GLU A 248 -2.47 13.14 6.67
N LEU A 249 -1.19 12.76 6.52
CA LEU A 249 -0.40 12.23 7.64
C LEU A 249 -0.35 13.25 8.79
N ILE A 250 0.03 14.49 8.48
CA ILE A 250 0.16 15.59 9.45
C ILE A 250 -1.20 15.89 10.09
N PHE A 251 -2.24 16.04 9.28
CA PHE A 251 -3.59 16.28 9.76
C PHE A 251 -4.06 15.15 10.69
N GLY A 252 -3.82 13.89 10.33
CA GLY A 252 -4.20 12.73 11.15
C GLY A 252 -3.45 12.63 12.50
N LEU A 253 -2.43 13.45 12.74
CA LEU A 253 -1.69 13.55 14.00
C LEU A 253 -2.20 14.69 14.91
N GLU A 254 -3.31 15.35 14.58
CA GLU A 254 -3.91 16.44 15.36
C GLU A 254 -4.00 16.11 16.87
N CYS A 255 -4.57 14.96 17.23
CA CYS A 255 -4.68 14.54 18.63
C CYS A 255 -3.32 14.31 19.33
N GLU A 256 -2.25 14.04 18.57
CA GLU A 256 -0.90 13.96 19.13
C GLU A 256 -0.32 15.37 19.33
N PHE A 257 -0.64 16.33 18.44
CA PHE A 257 -0.18 17.72 18.54
C PHE A 257 -0.80 18.50 19.70
N GLU A 258 -1.97 18.08 20.20
CA GLU A 258 -2.55 18.61 21.43
C GLU A 258 -1.66 18.37 22.66
N LYS A 259 -0.81 17.32 22.63
CA LYS A 259 0.05 16.96 23.75
C LYS A 259 1.28 17.87 23.80
N HIS A 260 1.49 18.52 24.94
CA HIS A 260 2.67 19.35 25.17
C HIS A 260 4.00 18.58 25.06
N THR A 261 4.00 17.26 25.26
CA THR A 261 5.20 16.41 25.14
C THR A 261 5.54 16.05 23.69
N PHE A 262 4.68 16.36 22.72
CA PHE A 262 4.79 15.86 21.35
C PHE A 262 6.16 16.09 20.72
N LEU A 263 6.70 17.31 20.80
CA LEU A 263 8.02 17.61 20.21
C LEU A 263 9.15 16.82 20.87
N ASN A 264 9.08 16.60 22.18
CA ASN A 264 10.06 15.80 22.90
C ASN A 264 9.94 14.32 22.50
N ASP A 265 8.72 13.80 22.49
CA ASP A 265 8.43 12.42 22.07
C ASP A 265 8.90 12.19 20.62
N LEU A 266 8.63 13.14 19.71
CA LEU A 266 9.02 13.09 18.31
C LEU A 266 10.54 13.13 18.14
N ASN A 267 11.26 13.97 18.90
CA ASN A 267 12.71 14.04 18.85
C ASN A 267 13.36 12.76 19.39
N ASN A 268 12.81 12.18 20.44
CA ASN A 268 13.29 10.91 20.98
C ASN A 268 13.08 9.77 19.99
N VAL A 269 11.92 9.71 19.32
CA VAL A 269 11.67 8.74 18.23
C VAL A 269 12.66 8.97 17.09
N ALA A 270 12.85 10.20 16.64
CA ALA A 270 13.80 10.52 15.56
C ALA A 270 15.23 10.05 15.89
N ALA A 271 15.66 10.11 17.15
CA ALA A 271 16.98 9.61 17.57
C ALA A 271 17.11 8.07 17.51
N HIS A 272 16.01 7.33 17.61
CA HIS A 272 16.00 5.85 17.69
C HIS A 272 15.47 5.17 16.43
N VAL A 273 14.99 5.94 15.44
CA VAL A 273 14.68 5.42 14.12
C VAL A 273 15.97 5.21 13.34
N VAL A 274 16.16 4.01 12.81
CA VAL A 274 17.30 3.64 11.96
C VAL A 274 16.88 3.50 10.50
N ASP A 275 17.82 3.77 9.60
CA ASP A 275 17.63 3.63 8.15
C ASP A 275 18.12 2.27 7.62
N ASN A 276 19.03 1.60 8.34
CA ASN A 276 19.63 0.32 7.96
C ASN A 276 18.86 -0.87 8.56
N GLU A 277 18.49 -1.83 7.69
CA GLU A 277 17.67 -3.01 8.01
C GLU A 277 18.32 -3.96 9.05
N ASP A 278 19.64 -3.93 9.18
CA ASP A 278 20.38 -4.80 10.10
C ASP A 278 20.44 -4.29 11.55
N GLU A 279 19.96 -3.07 11.82
CA GLU A 279 20.08 -2.43 13.14
C GLU A 279 18.75 -2.32 13.90
N GLU A 280 17.61 -2.55 13.25
CA GLU A 280 16.32 -2.46 13.91
C GLU A 280 16.01 -3.66 14.80
N ASN A 281 15.20 -3.40 15.82
CA ASN A 281 14.52 -4.45 16.57
C ASN A 281 13.08 -4.65 16.10
N VAL A 282 12.49 -3.62 15.47
CA VAL A 282 11.10 -3.61 15.00
C VAL A 282 10.97 -2.84 13.70
N ILE A 283 10.27 -3.41 12.73
CA ILE A 283 9.95 -2.73 11.48
C ILE A 283 8.49 -2.27 11.53
N LEU A 284 8.24 -0.98 11.38
CA LEU A 284 6.90 -0.42 11.22
C LEU A 284 6.71 -0.10 9.73
N ILE A 285 5.80 -0.81 9.07
CA ILE A 285 5.64 -0.77 7.61
C ILE A 285 4.17 -0.66 7.22
N ASN A 286 3.88 0.06 6.13
CA ASN A 286 2.52 0.08 5.60
C ASN A 286 2.25 -1.10 4.66
N THR A 287 0.98 -1.44 4.42
CA THR A 287 0.58 -2.56 3.54
C THR A 287 1.21 -2.47 2.14
N HIS A 288 1.30 -1.28 1.56
CA HIS A 288 1.87 -1.09 0.21
C HIS A 288 3.36 -1.41 0.14
N GLN A 289 4.13 -1.08 1.19
CA GLN A 289 5.55 -1.40 1.28
C GLN A 289 5.80 -2.86 1.67
N ALA A 290 4.84 -3.47 2.37
CA ALA A 290 4.92 -4.87 2.80
C ALA A 290 4.60 -5.88 1.68
N LYS A 291 3.85 -5.48 0.63
CA LYS A 291 3.53 -6.36 -0.50
C LYS A 291 4.80 -6.99 -1.09
N GLY A 292 4.78 -8.31 -1.25
CA GLY A 292 5.88 -9.10 -1.80
C GLY A 292 7.02 -9.41 -0.83
N ARG A 293 6.93 -9.00 0.44
CA ARG A 293 7.95 -9.27 1.47
C ARG A 293 7.51 -10.35 2.46
N GLU A 294 8.48 -10.98 3.12
CA GLU A 294 8.29 -12.09 4.05
C GLU A 294 9.07 -11.86 5.35
N TRP A 295 8.49 -12.25 6.48
CA TRP A 295 9.12 -12.20 7.81
C TRP A 295 8.62 -13.34 8.69
N ASP A 296 9.46 -13.77 9.64
CA ASP A 296 9.11 -14.85 10.57
C ASP A 296 8.05 -14.43 11.60
N ASN A 297 8.07 -13.17 12.03
CA ASN A 297 7.15 -12.63 13.04
C ASN A 297 6.45 -11.39 12.50
N VAL A 298 5.15 -11.50 12.21
CA VAL A 298 4.32 -10.40 11.70
C VAL A 298 3.18 -10.11 12.66
N VAL A 299 2.97 -8.82 12.93
CA VAL A 299 1.87 -8.27 13.70
C VAL A 299 1.05 -7.37 12.79
N LEU A 300 -0.25 -7.62 12.70
CA LEU A 300 -1.17 -6.68 12.07
C LEU A 300 -1.59 -5.65 13.12
N ALA A 301 -1.41 -4.36 12.81
CA ALA A 301 -1.84 -3.28 13.68
C ALA A 301 -3.37 -3.21 13.80
N ASP A 302 -3.88 -2.37 14.71
CA ASP A 302 -5.32 -2.08 14.72
C ASP A 302 -5.76 -1.37 13.42
N GLY A 303 -6.98 -1.66 12.96
CA GLY A 303 -7.57 -1.06 11.76
C GLY A 303 -7.63 -1.99 10.55
N PHE A 304 -7.09 -3.21 10.66
CA PHE A 304 -7.47 -4.33 9.81
C PHE A 304 -8.77 -4.96 10.32
N ILE A 305 -9.47 -5.67 9.45
CA ILE A 305 -10.70 -6.37 9.82
C ILE A 305 -10.40 -7.51 10.76
N ASP A 306 -11.29 -7.68 11.71
CA ASP A 306 -11.34 -8.88 12.51
C ASP A 306 -11.87 -10.04 11.65
N ILE A 307 -10.99 -10.95 11.27
CA ILE A 307 -11.33 -12.13 10.46
C ILE A 307 -12.33 -13.07 11.16
N SER A 308 -12.56 -12.89 12.46
CA SER A 308 -13.60 -13.62 13.21
C SER A 308 -15.01 -13.07 12.98
N ASP A 309 -15.15 -11.82 12.49
CA ASP A 309 -16.44 -11.18 12.23
C ASP A 309 -16.87 -11.30 10.75
N ARG A 310 -17.50 -12.44 10.43
CA ARG A 310 -17.99 -12.75 9.07
C ARG A 310 -19.06 -11.78 8.56
N HIS A 311 -19.87 -11.20 9.44
CA HIS A 311 -20.93 -10.27 9.03
C HIS A 311 -20.32 -8.95 8.58
N HIS A 312 -19.31 -8.46 9.31
CA HIS A 312 -18.62 -7.24 8.93
C HIS A 312 -17.91 -7.39 7.57
N ILE A 313 -17.38 -8.57 7.21
CA ILE A 313 -16.72 -8.78 5.91
C ILE A 313 -17.70 -8.65 4.73
N MET A 314 -18.87 -9.30 4.81
CA MET A 314 -19.84 -9.35 3.69
C MET A 314 -20.52 -8.01 3.38
N TYR A 315 -20.68 -7.15 4.40
CA TYR A 315 -21.44 -5.89 4.29
C TYR A 315 -20.56 -4.64 4.32
N ASN A 316 -19.23 -4.78 4.31
CA ASN A 316 -18.35 -3.62 4.34
C ASN A 316 -18.28 -2.94 2.95
N PRO A 317 -18.59 -1.63 2.83
CA PRO A 317 -18.60 -0.93 1.55
C PRO A 317 -17.26 -0.97 0.78
N TYR A 318 -16.14 -1.02 1.51
CA TYR A 318 -14.81 -1.18 0.88
C TYR A 318 -14.70 -2.52 0.13
N TYR A 319 -15.28 -3.58 0.67
CA TYR A 319 -15.23 -4.90 0.04
C TYR A 319 -16.25 -5.02 -1.09
N GLN A 320 -17.42 -4.43 -0.90
CA GLN A 320 -18.45 -4.36 -1.94
C GLN A 320 -17.99 -3.54 -3.16
N GLY A 321 -17.21 -2.46 -2.96
CA GLY A 321 -16.82 -1.53 -4.04
C GLY A 321 -15.35 -1.59 -4.50
N GLU A 322 -14.36 -1.81 -3.63
CA GLU A 322 -12.93 -1.79 -4.01
C GLU A 322 -12.30 -3.19 -4.13
N ALA A 323 -12.79 -4.16 -3.34
CA ALA A 323 -12.36 -5.57 -3.42
C ALA A 323 -13.21 -6.43 -4.36
N GLY A 324 -14.24 -5.85 -5.00
CA GLY A 324 -15.02 -6.54 -6.04
C GLY A 324 -15.98 -7.62 -5.55
N ILE A 325 -16.39 -7.63 -4.27
CA ILE A 325 -17.32 -8.67 -3.76
C ILE A 325 -18.70 -8.63 -4.44
N LEU A 326 -19.10 -7.53 -5.10
CA LEU A 326 -20.47 -7.37 -5.64
C LEU A 326 -20.58 -6.73 -7.04
N GLU A 327 -19.52 -6.73 -7.85
CA GLU A 327 -19.69 -6.49 -9.30
C GLU A 327 -19.73 -7.83 -10.04
N LEU A 328 -20.88 -8.51 -9.94
CA LEU A 328 -21.33 -9.55 -10.88
C LEU A 328 -22.68 -9.14 -11.47
#